data_AF-A0AAF0U8H4-F1
#
_entry.id   AF-A0AAF0U8H4-F1
#
_cell.length_a   1.000
_cell.length_b   1.000
_cell.length_c   1.000
_cell.angle_alpha   90.00
_cell.angle_beta   90.00
_cell.angle_gamma   90.00
#
_symmetry.space_group_name_H-M   'P 1'
#
loop_
_entity.id
_entity.type
_entity.pdbx_description
1 polymer ?
#
loop_
_entity_poly.entity_id
_entity_poly.type
_entity_poly.pdbx_seq_one_letter_code
_entity_poly.pdbx_strand_id
1 'polypeptide(L)'
;MSQNSYSSQRKCDCGLVVKTLISSTTSNPGRRFFRFLCPDFFSFSSFLHVDIRNGKTKLFSEITYLRHLKLSLKDVKIEMENLKIEIENLKIVMQNLKIEGGHLSEKISKLEETNDLEVEEVRTFEDKYYKIKYKFMISCVSFCWICSCINDKVNYVVSVYFPNLVF
;
A
#
# COMPACT_ATOMS: atom_id res chain seq x y z
N MET A 1 58.25 -50.56 13.96
CA MET A 1 58.34 -49.84 15.24
C MET A 1 59.08 -48.53 14.99
N SER A 2 58.46 -47.38 15.23
CA SER A 2 59.18 -46.17 15.63
C SER A 2 58.19 -45.31 16.42
N GLN A 3 58.45 -45.23 17.73
CA GLN A 3 57.71 -44.40 18.67
C GLN A 3 58.27 -42.98 18.55
N ASN A 4 57.41 -42.00 18.28
CA ASN A 4 57.72 -40.59 18.51
C ASN A 4 56.50 -39.93 19.16
N SER A 5 56.31 -40.16 20.45
CA SER A 5 55.38 -39.41 21.28
C SER A 5 56.15 -38.37 22.08
N TYR A 6 56.28 -37.17 21.49
CA TYR A 6 56.76 -35.97 22.20
C TYR A 6 55.79 -35.64 23.35
N SER A 7 56.16 -36.02 24.58
CA SER A 7 55.49 -35.57 25.78
C SER A 7 56.08 -34.23 26.20
N SER A 8 55.36 -33.13 25.96
CA SER A 8 55.75 -31.80 26.44
C SER A 8 55.69 -31.78 27.98
N GLN A 9 56.80 -32.06 28.64
CA GLN A 9 56.91 -31.97 30.10
C GLN A 9 56.78 -30.49 30.51
N ARG A 10 55.64 -30.11 31.08
CA ARG A 10 55.48 -28.81 31.73
C ARG A 10 56.18 -28.85 33.09
N LYS A 11 56.96 -27.83 33.41
CA LYS A 11 57.58 -27.64 34.72
C LYS A 11 56.81 -26.58 35.50
N CYS A 12 56.70 -26.77 36.81
CA CYS A 12 56.22 -25.74 37.73
C CYS A 12 57.32 -24.69 37.96
N ASP A 13 56.98 -23.52 38.48
CA ASP A 13 57.94 -22.48 38.86
C ASP A 13 58.92 -22.97 39.93
N CYS A 14 58.53 -23.98 40.74
CA CYS A 14 59.42 -24.70 41.66
C CYS A 14 60.36 -25.72 40.99
N GLY A 15 60.41 -25.78 39.65
CA GLY A 15 61.29 -26.66 38.86
C GLY A 15 60.81 -28.10 38.71
N LEU A 16 59.77 -28.53 39.45
CA LEU A 16 59.24 -29.90 39.40
C LEU A 16 58.42 -30.17 38.13
N VAL A 17 58.56 -31.39 37.60
CA VAL A 17 57.84 -31.84 36.39
C VAL A 17 56.38 -32.18 36.73
N VAL A 18 55.45 -31.58 35.99
CA VAL A 18 54.01 -31.77 36.16
C VAL A 18 53.58 -33.13 35.62
N LYS A 19 52.93 -33.95 36.45
CA LYS A 19 52.29 -35.18 36.00
C LYS A 19 50.93 -34.87 35.40
N THR A 20 50.76 -35.24 34.13
CA THR A 20 49.46 -35.20 33.45
C THR A 20 48.72 -36.49 33.72
N LEU A 21 47.52 -36.39 34.29
CA LEU A 21 46.61 -37.50 34.49
C LEU A 21 45.46 -37.37 33.50
N ILE A 22 45.02 -38.47 32.89
CA ILE A 22 43.88 -38.48 31.99
C ILE A 22 42.77 -39.26 32.68
N SER A 23 41.61 -38.65 32.80
CA SER A 23 40.42 -39.28 33.36
C SER A 23 40.00 -40.47 32.53
N SER A 24 39.81 -41.62 33.17
CA SER A 24 39.22 -42.82 32.59
C SER A 24 37.80 -43.09 33.08
N THR A 25 37.17 -42.14 33.79
CA THR A 25 35.80 -42.31 34.30
C THR A 25 34.78 -42.22 33.17
N THR A 26 33.67 -42.95 33.28
CA THR A 26 32.56 -42.92 32.32
C THR A 26 31.88 -41.55 32.23
N SER A 27 31.91 -40.77 33.32
CA SER A 27 31.31 -39.43 33.40
C SER A 27 32.17 -38.33 32.78
N ASN A 28 33.49 -38.53 32.64
CA ASN A 28 34.42 -37.51 32.11
C ASN A 28 35.62 -38.17 31.39
N PRO A 29 35.43 -39.03 30.37
CA PRO A 29 36.55 -39.72 29.74
C PRO A 29 37.43 -38.74 28.94
N GLY A 30 38.75 -38.88 29.03
CA GLY A 30 39.72 -38.09 28.26
C GLY A 30 40.05 -36.70 28.81
N ARG A 31 39.39 -36.25 29.89
CA ARG A 31 39.71 -34.97 30.54
C ARG A 31 41.11 -35.02 31.15
N ARG A 32 41.95 -34.02 30.83
CA ARG A 32 43.33 -33.93 31.35
C ARG A 32 43.33 -33.16 32.66
N PHE A 33 43.99 -33.72 33.66
CA PHE A 33 44.24 -33.12 34.96
C PHE A 33 45.75 -32.98 35.17
N PHE A 34 46.15 -31.91 35.85
CA PHE A 34 47.55 -31.68 36.20
C PHE A 34 47.67 -31.77 37.71
N ARG A 35 48.50 -32.69 38.20
CA ARG A 35 48.80 -32.79 39.63
C ARG A 35 50.19 -32.22 39.90
N PHE A 36 50.25 -31.20 40.74
CA PHE A 36 51.49 -30.67 41.26
C PHE A 36 51.85 -31.43 42.55
N LEU A 37 53.13 -31.81 42.69
CA LEU A 37 53.69 -32.43 43.90
C LEU A 37 54.69 -31.48 44.55
N CYS A 38 54.33 -30.20 44.67
CA CYS A 38 55.19 -29.22 45.31
C CYS A 38 54.86 -29.20 46.83
N PRO A 39 55.83 -29.46 47.73
CA PRO A 39 55.54 -29.73 49.15
C PRO A 39 54.97 -28.53 49.93
N ASP A 40 55.23 -27.30 49.49
CA ASP A 40 54.96 -26.11 50.30
C ASP A 40 53.81 -25.22 49.79
N PHE A 41 53.07 -25.68 48.79
CA PHE A 41 51.89 -24.95 48.32
C PHE A 41 50.63 -25.74 48.60
N PHE A 42 49.89 -25.29 49.63
CA PHE A 42 48.45 -25.48 49.78
C PHE A 42 47.75 -25.12 48.45
N SER A 43 47.69 -26.08 47.53
CA SER A 43 47.22 -25.88 46.16
C SER A 43 45.97 -26.73 45.92
N PHE A 44 44.96 -26.49 46.75
CA PHE A 44 43.60 -26.96 46.52
C PHE A 44 42.82 -26.10 45.50
N SER A 45 43.46 -25.15 44.79
CA SER A 45 42.72 -24.13 44.02
C SER A 45 42.64 -24.37 42.51
N SER A 46 43.46 -25.23 41.92
CA SER A 46 43.55 -25.29 40.44
C SER A 46 42.35 -25.97 39.75
N PHE A 47 41.55 -26.76 40.47
CA PHE A 47 40.36 -27.43 39.92
C PHE A 47 39.11 -26.54 39.94
N LEU A 48 38.91 -25.72 40.98
CA LEU A 48 37.75 -24.81 41.06
C LEU A 48 37.81 -23.66 40.04
N HIS A 49 39.01 -23.18 39.69
CA HIS A 49 39.15 -21.98 38.87
C HIS A 49 38.64 -22.12 37.43
N VAL A 50 38.73 -23.30 36.81
CA VAL A 50 38.30 -23.52 35.42
C VAL A 50 36.77 -23.64 35.31
N ASP A 51 36.14 -24.40 36.21
CA ASP A 51 34.69 -24.59 36.19
C ASP A 51 33.95 -23.28 36.56
N ILE A 52 34.50 -22.48 37.50
CA ILE A 52 33.97 -21.13 37.80
C ILE A 52 34.10 -20.19 36.59
N ARG A 53 35.22 -20.24 35.86
CA ARG A 53 35.46 -19.36 34.71
C ARG A 53 34.51 -19.70 33.55
N ASN A 54 34.29 -20.98 33.27
CA ASN A 54 33.33 -21.45 32.27
C ASN A 54 31.87 -21.16 32.65
N GLY A 55 31.51 -21.27 33.94
CA GLY A 55 30.19 -20.87 34.42
C GLY A 55 29.93 -19.37 34.25
N LYS A 56 30.92 -18.53 34.56
CA LYS A 56 30.84 -17.07 34.39
C LYS A 56 30.70 -16.64 32.93
N THR A 57 31.41 -17.28 32.00
CA THR A 57 31.31 -16.94 30.57
C THR A 57 29.95 -17.33 29.99
N LYS A 58 29.41 -18.50 30.35
CA LYS A 58 28.07 -18.93 29.93
C LYS A 58 26.98 -17.96 30.44
N LEU A 59 27.02 -17.62 31.72
CA LEU A 59 26.07 -16.68 32.33
C LEU A 59 26.16 -15.27 31.70
N PHE A 60 27.37 -14.80 31.39
CA PHE A 60 27.55 -13.53 30.68
C PHE A 60 26.97 -13.55 29.25
N SER A 61 27.14 -14.66 28.52
CA SER A 61 26.57 -14.81 27.18
C SER A 61 25.03 -14.83 27.20
N GLU A 62 24.43 -15.51 28.18
CA GLU A 62 22.97 -15.55 28.35
C GLU A 62 22.40 -14.18 28.73
N ILE A 63 23.05 -13.45 29.65
CA ILE A 63 22.67 -12.06 29.99
C ILE A 63 22.74 -11.15 28.75
N THR A 64 23.78 -11.31 27.93
CA THR A 64 23.95 -10.51 26.71
C THR A 64 22.86 -10.81 25.69
N TYR A 65 22.52 -12.08 25.51
CA TYR A 65 21.41 -12.52 24.67
C TYR A 65 20.05 -11.96 25.16
N LEU A 66 19.78 -12.04 26.47
CA LEU A 66 18.56 -11.48 27.05
C LEU A 66 18.46 -9.95 26.88
N ARG A 67 19.59 -9.23 26.96
CA ARG A 67 19.62 -7.80 26.66
C ARG A 67 19.28 -7.52 25.19
N HIS A 68 19.84 -8.29 24.27
CA HIS A 68 19.53 -8.17 22.84
C HIS A 68 18.05 -8.41 22.57
N LEU A 69 17.48 -9.50 23.10
CA LEU A 69 16.05 -9.78 22.98
C LEU A 69 15.19 -8.64 23.54
N LYS A 70 15.57 -8.08 24.68
CA LYS A 70 14.85 -6.94 25.28
C LYS A 70 14.88 -5.69 24.40
N LEU A 71 16.00 -5.43 23.71
CA LEU A 71 16.09 -4.33 22.75
C LEU A 71 15.22 -4.60 21.53
N SER A 72 15.31 -5.80 20.94
CA SER A 72 14.46 -6.18 19.80
C SER A 72 12.96 -6.11 20.12
N LEU A 73 12.55 -6.48 21.34
CA LEU A 73 11.15 -6.32 21.77
C LEU A 73 10.73 -4.84 21.88
N LYS A 74 11.64 -3.95 22.25
CA LYS A 74 11.35 -2.50 22.25
C LYS A 74 11.21 -1.97 20.82
N ASP A 75 12.06 -2.42 19.91
CA ASP A 75 12.01 -2.00 18.50
C ASP A 75 10.69 -2.44 17.85
N VAL A 76 10.30 -3.71 18.04
CA VAL A 76 8.99 -4.21 17.58
C VAL A 76 7.82 -3.42 18.18
N LYS A 77 7.92 -3.03 19.46
CA LYS A 77 6.88 -2.21 20.10
C LYS A 77 6.77 -0.82 19.45
N ILE A 78 7.91 -0.20 19.10
CA ILE A 78 7.92 1.09 18.40
C ILE A 78 7.31 0.95 17.01
N GLU A 79 7.66 -0.10 16.26
CA GLU A 79 7.07 -0.39 14.95
C GLU A 79 5.56 -0.58 15.04
N MET A 80 5.06 -1.29 16.06
CA MET A 80 3.61 -1.44 16.28
C MET A 80 2.90 -0.11 16.54
N GLU A 81 3.49 0.79 17.33
CA GLU A 81 2.89 2.11 17.57
C GLU A 81 2.92 2.98 16.29
N ASN A 82 3.99 2.90 15.50
CA ASN A 82 4.07 3.59 14.21
C ASN A 82 3.00 3.09 13.24
N LEU A 83 2.83 1.78 13.10
CA LEU A 83 1.78 1.18 12.27
C LEU A 83 0.38 1.60 12.73
N LYS A 84 0.16 1.71 14.05
CA LYS A 84 -1.11 2.18 14.59
C LYS A 84 -1.39 3.64 14.21
N ILE A 85 -0.36 4.50 14.23
CA ILE A 85 -0.47 5.89 13.79
C ILE A 85 -0.78 5.95 12.28
N GLU A 86 -0.11 5.13 11.46
CA GLU A 86 -0.38 5.06 10.02
C GLU A 86 -1.82 4.63 9.71
N ILE A 87 -2.35 3.65 10.46
CA ILE A 87 -3.75 3.20 10.31
C ILE A 87 -4.73 4.33 10.64
N GLU A 88 -4.51 5.08 11.73
CA GLU A 88 -5.38 6.22 12.06
C GLU A 88 -5.27 7.34 11.01
N ASN A 89 -4.08 7.60 10.47
CA ASN A 89 -3.91 8.56 9.38
C ASN A 89 -4.67 8.12 8.13
N LEU A 90 -4.58 6.86 7.73
CA LEU A 90 -5.33 6.32 6.60
C LEU A 90 -6.84 6.42 6.82
N LYS A 91 -7.32 6.20 8.04
CA LYS A 91 -8.73 6.35 8.39
C LYS A 91 -9.21 7.80 8.23
N ILE A 92 -8.40 8.78 8.63
CA ILE A 92 -8.69 10.20 8.41
C ILE A 92 -8.76 10.51 6.90
N VAL A 93 -7.78 10.04 6.12
CA VAL A 93 -7.78 10.23 4.65
C VAL A 93 -9.03 9.63 4.02
N MET A 94 -9.44 8.42 4.42
CA MET A 94 -10.68 7.81 3.93
C MET A 94 -11.93 8.61 4.28
N GLN A 95 -12.00 9.20 5.48
CA GLN A 95 -13.11 10.06 5.87
C GLN A 95 -13.17 11.34 5.02
N ASN A 96 -12.03 11.96 4.75
CA ASN A 96 -11.95 13.15 3.89
C ASN A 96 -12.40 12.83 2.46
N LEU A 97 -11.91 11.73 1.88
CA LEU A 97 -12.33 11.28 0.55
C LEU A 97 -13.84 11.01 0.48
N LYS A 98 -14.43 10.47 1.55
CA LYS A 98 -15.88 10.26 1.62
C LYS A 98 -16.65 11.58 1.63
N ILE A 99 -16.16 12.59 2.34
CA ILE A 99 -16.76 13.93 2.37
C ILE A 99 -16.66 14.58 0.98
N GLU A 100 -15.48 14.53 0.36
CA GLU A 100 -15.25 15.06 -1.00
C GLU A 100 -16.15 14.38 -2.03
N GLY A 101 -16.27 13.05 -1.97
CA GLY A 101 -17.17 12.28 -2.81
C GLY A 101 -18.64 12.70 -2.64
N GLY A 102 -19.08 12.97 -1.40
CA GLY A 102 -20.41 13.49 -1.12
C GLY A 102 -20.66 14.87 -1.75
N HIS A 103 -19.70 15.79 -1.62
CA HIS A 103 -19.81 17.12 -2.20
C HIS A 103 -19.77 17.11 -3.74
N LEU A 104 -18.99 16.21 -4.35
CA LEU A 104 -19.01 16.00 -5.80
C LEU A 104 -20.36 15.44 -6.26
N SER A 105 -20.93 14.49 -5.53
CA SER A 105 -22.26 13.95 -5.82
C SER A 105 -23.33 15.05 -5.79
N GLU A 106 -23.30 15.93 -4.78
CA GLU A 106 -24.24 17.06 -4.68
C GLU A 106 -24.11 18.03 -5.86
N LYS A 107 -22.88 18.32 -6.29
CA LYS A 107 -22.63 19.15 -7.48
C LYS A 107 -23.16 18.51 -8.75
N ILE A 108 -23.00 17.19 -8.91
CA ILE A 108 -23.53 16.46 -10.07
C ILE A 108 -25.05 16.56 -10.09
N SER A 109 -25.73 16.31 -8.96
CA SER A 109 -27.20 16.43 -8.91
C SER A 109 -27.69 17.83 -9.27
N LYS A 110 -27.02 18.88 -8.79
CA LYS A 110 -27.35 20.26 -9.16
C LYS A 110 -27.16 20.52 -10.67
N LEU A 111 -26.11 19.97 -11.27
CA LEU A 111 -25.85 20.10 -12.70
C LEU A 111 -26.88 19.34 -13.55
N GLU A 112 -27.28 18.15 -13.11
CA GLU A 112 -28.34 17.35 -13.73
C GLU A 112 -29.66 18.12 -13.73
N GLU A 113 -30.06 18.69 -12.58
CA GLU A 113 -31.26 19.53 -12.46
C GLU A 113 -31.22 20.73 -13.41
N THR A 114 -30.08 21.43 -13.52
CA THR A 114 -29.96 22.57 -14.45
C THR A 114 -30.03 22.14 -15.91
N ASN A 115 -29.42 21.01 -16.26
CA ASN A 115 -29.43 20.50 -17.63
C ASN A 115 -30.83 20.04 -18.02
N ASP A 116 -31.58 19.42 -17.11
CA ASP A 116 -32.97 19.03 -17.36
C ASP A 116 -33.87 20.25 -17.60
N LEU A 117 -33.67 21.35 -16.86
CA LEU A 117 -34.36 22.61 -17.09
C LEU A 117 -34.02 23.22 -18.46
N GLU A 118 -32.74 23.26 -18.83
CA GLU A 118 -32.29 23.77 -20.14
C GLU A 118 -32.86 22.92 -21.29
N VAL A 119 -32.87 21.59 -21.15
CA VAL A 119 -33.46 20.68 -22.14
C VAL A 119 -34.96 20.94 -22.30
N GLU A 120 -35.68 21.18 -21.21
CA GLU A 120 -37.11 21.46 -21.27
C GLU A 120 -37.38 22.83 -21.93
N GLU A 121 -36.59 23.85 -21.61
CA GLU A 121 -36.67 25.16 -22.28
C GLU A 121 -36.47 25.01 -23.80
N VAL A 122 -35.43 24.28 -24.22
CA VAL A 122 -35.15 24.00 -25.64
C VAL A 122 -36.34 23.30 -26.31
N ARG A 123 -36.93 22.27 -25.68
CA ARG A 123 -38.13 21.60 -26.21
C ARG A 123 -39.29 22.59 -26.40
N THR A 124 -39.54 23.47 -25.43
CA THR A 124 -40.61 24.47 -25.58
C THR A 124 -40.35 25.45 -26.73
N PHE A 125 -39.08 25.79 -26.99
CA PHE A 125 -38.70 26.63 -28.12
C PHE A 125 -38.87 25.89 -29.44
N GLU A 126 -38.48 24.62 -29.53
CA GLU A 126 -38.70 23.79 -30.70
C GLU A 126 -40.18 23.67 -31.03
N ASP A 127 -41.05 23.43 -30.04
CA ASP A 127 -42.51 23.37 -30.24
C ASP A 127 -43.08 24.68 -30.80
N LYS A 128 -42.65 25.81 -30.23
CA LYS A 128 -43.04 27.14 -30.73
C LYS A 128 -42.55 27.35 -32.16
N TYR A 129 -41.31 26.97 -32.46
CA TYR A 129 -40.72 27.07 -33.79
C TYR A 129 -41.51 26.24 -34.80
N TYR A 130 -41.81 24.97 -34.50
CA TYR A 130 -42.61 24.11 -35.38
C TYR A 130 -44.02 24.65 -35.60
N LYS A 131 -44.67 25.20 -34.56
CA LYS A 131 -45.98 25.84 -34.69
C LYS A 131 -45.95 27.05 -35.63
N ILE A 132 -44.92 27.89 -35.54
CA ILE A 132 -44.73 29.04 -36.44
C ILE A 132 -44.46 28.55 -37.87
N LYS A 133 -43.54 27.59 -38.03
CA LYS A 133 -43.20 27.00 -39.32
C LYS A 133 -44.43 26.40 -40.01
N TYR A 134 -45.25 25.67 -39.29
CA TYR A 134 -46.48 25.06 -39.83
C TYR A 134 -47.50 26.13 -40.27
N LYS A 135 -47.70 27.18 -39.47
CA LYS A 135 -48.56 28.31 -39.86
C LYS A 135 -48.06 29.02 -41.12
N PHE A 136 -46.74 29.23 -41.21
CA PHE A 136 -46.13 29.81 -42.39
C PHE A 136 -46.35 28.95 -43.63
N MET A 137 -46.14 27.63 -43.53
CA MET A 137 -46.37 26.69 -44.63
C MET A 137 -47.84 26.70 -45.12
N ILE A 138 -48.82 26.68 -44.20
CA ILE A 138 -50.23 26.79 -44.56
C ILE A 138 -50.51 28.11 -45.28
N SER A 139 -49.97 29.23 -44.75
CA SER A 139 -50.12 30.55 -45.37
C SER A 139 -49.58 30.56 -46.80
N CYS A 140 -48.38 30.01 -47.03
CA CYS A 140 -47.80 29.89 -48.36
C CYS A 140 -48.66 29.08 -49.32
N VAL A 141 -49.16 27.90 -48.89
CA VAL A 141 -50.04 27.06 -49.73
C VAL A 141 -51.34 27.80 -50.08
N SER A 142 -51.96 28.46 -49.09
CA SER A 142 -53.17 29.24 -49.32
C SER A 142 -52.95 30.41 -50.27
N PHE A 143 -51.80 31.09 -50.18
CA PHE A 143 -51.43 32.18 -51.07
C PHE A 143 -51.19 31.70 -52.50
N CYS A 144 -50.45 30.60 -52.69
CA CYS A 144 -50.26 29.98 -54.00
C CYS A 144 -51.60 29.57 -54.64
N TRP A 145 -52.54 29.03 -53.86
CA TRP A 145 -53.86 28.67 -54.34
C TRP A 145 -54.67 29.90 -54.78
N ILE A 146 -54.66 30.98 -53.99
CA ILE A 146 -55.31 32.25 -54.36
C ILE A 146 -54.71 32.84 -55.64
N CYS A 147 -53.37 32.88 -55.76
CA CYS A 147 -52.69 33.35 -56.97
C CYS A 147 -53.11 32.53 -58.21
N SER A 148 -53.20 31.21 -58.08
CA SER A 148 -53.64 30.32 -59.17
C SER A 148 -55.08 30.63 -59.59
N CYS A 149 -56.00 30.76 -58.63
CA CYS A 149 -57.40 31.12 -58.89
C CYS A 149 -57.55 32.51 -59.56
N ILE A 150 -56.73 33.48 -59.18
CA ILE A 150 -56.72 34.81 -59.82
C ILE A 150 -56.22 34.69 -61.26
N ASN A 151 -55.12 33.95 -61.49
CA ASN A 151 -54.57 33.75 -62.81
C ASN A 151 -55.58 33.09 -63.77
N ASP A 152 -56.30 32.07 -63.30
CA ASP A 152 -57.34 31.40 -64.09
C ASP A 152 -58.49 32.35 -64.46
N LYS A 153 -58.93 33.20 -63.53
CA LYS A 153 -59.96 34.23 -63.81
C LYS A 153 -59.46 35.27 -64.81
N VAL A 154 -58.23 35.74 -64.66
CA VAL A 154 -57.63 36.72 -65.59
C VAL A 154 -57.54 36.10 -66.98
N ASN A 155 -57.03 34.87 -67.10
CA ASN A 155 -56.94 34.15 -68.37
C ASN A 155 -58.32 33.93 -69.00
N TYR A 156 -59.33 33.57 -68.21
CA TYR A 156 -60.70 33.46 -68.70
C TYR A 156 -61.22 34.78 -69.25
N VAL A 157 -61.09 35.88 -68.50
CA VAL A 157 -61.50 37.23 -68.96
C VAL A 157 -60.75 37.62 -70.24
N VAL A 158 -59.44 37.44 -70.29
CA VAL A 158 -58.64 37.74 -71.49
C VAL A 158 -59.13 36.91 -72.68
N SER A 159 -59.40 35.62 -72.51
CA SER A 159 -59.91 34.75 -73.59
C SER A 159 -61.27 35.16 -74.15
N VAL A 160 -62.16 35.68 -73.28
CA VAL A 160 -63.53 36.09 -73.65
C VAL A 160 -63.53 37.43 -74.36
N TYR A 161 -62.76 38.40 -73.87
CA TYR A 161 -62.79 39.79 -74.35
C TYR A 161 -61.73 40.09 -75.42
N PHE A 162 -60.65 39.30 -75.50
CA PHE A 162 -59.54 39.51 -76.44
C PHE A 162 -59.10 38.20 -77.13
N PRO A 163 -59.98 37.55 -77.91
CA PRO A 163 -59.72 36.20 -78.46
C PRO A 163 -58.54 36.12 -79.44
N ASN A 164 -58.09 37.24 -80.01
CA ASN A 164 -56.97 37.31 -80.94
C ASN A 164 -55.61 37.60 -80.27
N LEU A 165 -55.59 37.89 -78.97
CA LEU A 165 -54.38 38.02 -78.16
C LEU A 165 -54.10 36.68 -77.50
N VAL A 166 -53.49 35.75 -78.25
CA VAL A 166 -52.94 34.52 -77.68
C VAL A 166 -51.48 34.81 -77.31
N PHE A 167 -51.17 34.81 -76.01
CA PHE A 167 -49.81 34.82 -75.47
C PHE A 167 -49.33 33.40 -75.18
#